data_AF-A0A350G0R4-F1
#
_entry.id   AF-A0A350G0R4-F1
#
_cell.length_a   1.000
_cell.length_b   1.000
_cell.length_c   1.000
_cell.angle_alpha   90.00
_cell.angle_beta   90.00
_cell.angle_gamma   90.00
#
_symmetry.space_group_name_H-M   'P 1'
#
loop_
_entity.id
_entity.type
_entity.pdbx_description
1 polymer ?
#
loop_
_entity_poly.entity_id
_entity_poly.type
_entity_poly.pdbx_seq_one_letter_code
_entity_poly.pdbx_strand_id
1 'polypeptide(L)'
;MNKYFLLSIILLSLLTACQPITLTQTPSPSQTPSPSPAISIPFDPSIKVIGEPELVFKWDSDRCADTMLPDLPVRAIRDADGMIQLTIPSTTNYRLVGPDFDSLVPDCSPLMFSDNDRNPANYNHSEWIAATYTEDGNLIHAIIHNEYHGDQAGSTWQAKLDFGSEQGNQYWTYQSSNGSSYSDMVFNASDNAWVGFRPLCIVGNEWMHPDVGCDAVRTWTSPITGTVTISGIVRDQDSRGGNGVVTQILRGEDELWTAIIENGDETEQSYYLEVEVQEGDQIHFRVGSRGDAGWDNTYFNPGINIGPAPCASNRHDMCTMISLTYAVSTDGGKTYSHGSAPLHRVANFPNKYDPDWMRSIWQPSAIVKSPKDGYYYVLIQYDEHNIDYSSNAQGMCVMRTQTLGDPASWRAWDGEAFNIRFINPYTETDANPNDHNCVLVAPENGSMSYSLSYNTYLEKFIAVGVSGGDNSGFYYSLSDDLIHWTPKEIIISAIMGFETGNQTPFDAYPTLIDHHSPSMSFDVTGQSMYLYYSVFTNNDPWSIDLMRVKVEFSK
;
A
#
# COMPACT_ATOMS: atom_id res chain seq x y z
N MET A 1 -4.33 16.69 -6.37
CA MET A 1 -4.10 15.23 -6.24
C MET A 1 -2.76 14.92 -6.88
N ASN A 2 -1.90 14.24 -6.14
CA ASN A 2 -0.45 14.40 -6.18
C ASN A 2 0.17 13.34 -7.12
N LYS A 3 1.29 13.66 -7.79
CA LYS A 3 2.06 12.79 -8.71
C LYS A 3 2.56 11.44 -8.11
N TYR A 4 2.16 11.12 -6.88
CA TYR A 4 2.74 10.08 -6.02
C TYR A 4 1.97 8.76 -6.07
N PHE A 5 0.72 8.75 -6.57
CA PHE A 5 -0.10 7.54 -6.70
C PHE A 5 0.44 6.54 -7.72
N LEU A 6 1.28 6.98 -8.67
CA LEU A 6 1.96 6.04 -9.55
C LEU A 6 2.94 5.14 -8.79
N LEU A 7 3.39 5.50 -7.58
CA LEU A 7 4.51 4.77 -6.99
C LEU A 7 4.15 3.38 -6.45
N SER A 8 2.89 3.11 -6.07
CA SER A 8 2.42 1.75 -5.76
C SER A 8 2.51 0.83 -7.00
N ILE A 9 2.24 1.39 -8.19
CA ILE A 9 2.43 0.74 -9.49
C ILE A 9 3.92 0.68 -9.90
N ILE A 10 4.75 1.67 -9.51
CA ILE A 10 6.16 1.77 -9.92
C ILE A 10 7.06 0.72 -9.21
N LEU A 11 6.64 0.11 -8.11
CA LEU A 11 7.59 -0.59 -7.24
C LEU A 11 7.96 -2.02 -7.60
N LEU A 12 7.24 -2.66 -8.55
CA LEU A 12 7.60 -4.02 -8.99
C LEU A 12 8.97 -4.07 -9.73
N SER A 13 9.56 -2.92 -10.08
CA SER A 13 10.66 -2.80 -11.06
C SER A 13 12.10 -2.84 -10.54
N LEU A 14 12.37 -3.20 -9.29
CA LEU A 14 13.76 -3.26 -8.78
C LEU A 14 14.28 -4.66 -8.46
N LEU A 15 13.49 -5.73 -8.63
CA LEU A 15 13.79 -7.02 -7.98
C LEU A 15 14.04 -8.25 -8.85
N THR A 16 14.27 -8.11 -10.16
CA THR A 16 14.76 -9.26 -10.96
C THR A 16 15.81 -8.85 -11.99
N ALA A 17 17.03 -8.60 -11.51
CA ALA A 17 18.23 -8.73 -12.32
C ALA A 17 19.35 -9.37 -11.48
N CYS A 18 19.17 -10.64 -11.09
CA CYS A 18 20.30 -11.45 -10.65
C CYS A 18 21.15 -11.78 -11.88
N GLN A 19 22.06 -10.88 -12.27
CA GLN A 19 23.08 -11.21 -13.25
C GLN A 19 24.06 -12.23 -12.64
N PRO A 20 24.31 -13.39 -13.27
CA PRO A 20 25.32 -14.31 -12.78
C PRO A 20 26.72 -13.69 -12.90
N ILE A 21 27.46 -13.71 -11.79
CA ILE A 21 28.87 -13.31 -11.71
C ILE A 21 29.69 -14.19 -12.67
N THR A 22 30.30 -13.57 -13.67
CA THR A 22 31.17 -14.23 -14.65
C THR A 22 32.50 -14.58 -13.98
N LEU A 23 32.67 -15.85 -13.60
CA LEU A 23 34.00 -16.40 -13.30
C LEU A 23 34.77 -16.56 -14.61
N THR A 24 35.91 -15.87 -14.73
CA THR A 24 36.82 -15.99 -15.86
C THR A 24 37.36 -17.41 -16.00
N GLN A 25 36.93 -18.14 -17.03
CA GLN A 25 37.54 -19.40 -17.44
C GLN A 25 38.44 -19.20 -18.67
N THR A 26 39.66 -19.70 -18.55
CA THR A 26 40.67 -19.85 -19.60
C THR A 26 40.19 -20.76 -20.75
N PRO A 27 40.61 -20.53 -22.01
CA PRO A 27 40.09 -21.24 -23.16
C PRO A 27 40.63 -22.68 -23.26
N SER A 28 39.76 -23.63 -23.56
CA SER A 28 40.11 -24.97 -24.04
C SER A 28 39.39 -25.31 -25.36
N PRO A 29 39.92 -26.25 -26.16
CA PRO A 29 39.81 -26.21 -27.61
C PRO A 29 38.65 -27.01 -28.19
N SER A 30 38.19 -26.57 -29.38
CA SER A 30 37.57 -27.33 -30.47
C SER A 30 36.29 -28.12 -30.15
N GLN A 31 35.14 -27.51 -30.51
CA GLN A 31 33.79 -28.08 -30.49
C GLN A 31 33.67 -29.36 -31.36
N THR A 32 33.07 -30.40 -30.78
CA THR A 32 32.42 -31.52 -31.51
C THR A 32 30.93 -31.17 -31.66
N PRO A 33 30.24 -31.56 -32.76
CA PRO A 33 28.87 -31.11 -33.02
C PRO A 33 27.86 -31.69 -31.99
N SER A 34 26.91 -30.84 -31.59
CA SER A 34 25.85 -31.12 -30.61
C SER A 34 24.93 -32.27 -31.04
N PRO A 35 24.40 -33.07 -30.08
CA PRO A 35 23.30 -33.99 -30.36
C PRO A 35 22.00 -33.22 -30.66
N SER A 36 21.13 -33.85 -31.46
CA SER A 36 19.82 -33.34 -31.88
C SER A 36 18.93 -32.88 -30.72
N PRO A 37 17.99 -31.94 -30.96
CA PRO A 37 17.12 -31.39 -29.92
C PRO A 37 16.31 -32.50 -29.24
N ALA A 38 16.33 -32.49 -27.91
CA ALA A 38 15.47 -33.33 -27.10
C ALA A 38 14.00 -33.04 -27.45
N ILE A 39 13.21 -34.09 -27.62
CA ILE A 39 11.77 -34.03 -27.79
C ILE A 39 11.19 -33.31 -26.57
N SER A 40 10.57 -32.13 -26.77
CA SER A 40 9.77 -31.48 -25.73
C SER A 40 8.53 -32.34 -25.49
N ILE A 41 8.47 -33.00 -24.34
CA ILE A 41 7.22 -33.60 -23.87
C ILE A 41 6.29 -32.42 -23.56
N PRO A 42 5.10 -32.33 -24.18
CA PRO A 42 4.15 -31.27 -23.85
C PRO A 42 3.81 -31.36 -22.36
N PHE A 43 3.82 -30.23 -21.66
CA PHE A 43 3.26 -30.15 -20.31
C PHE A 43 1.76 -30.50 -20.41
N ASP A 44 1.35 -31.53 -19.69
CA ASP A 44 -0.02 -32.04 -19.66
C ASP A 44 -0.49 -32.02 -18.20
N PRO A 45 -1.50 -31.21 -17.84
CA PRO A 45 -2.43 -30.45 -18.69
C PRO A 45 -1.90 -29.07 -19.13
N SER A 46 -2.30 -28.60 -20.32
CA SER A 46 -1.93 -27.27 -20.85
C SER A 46 -3.13 -26.35 -21.06
N ILE A 47 -2.92 -25.05 -20.85
CA ILE A 47 -3.90 -23.98 -21.11
C ILE A 47 -3.63 -23.28 -22.44
N LYS A 48 -4.68 -22.87 -23.16
CA LYS A 48 -4.59 -22.12 -24.42
C LYS A 48 -5.59 -20.97 -24.45
N VAL A 49 -5.21 -19.89 -25.13
CA VAL A 49 -6.12 -18.80 -25.52
C VAL A 49 -6.99 -19.28 -26.68
N ILE A 50 -8.31 -19.16 -26.55
CA ILE A 50 -9.31 -19.67 -27.53
C ILE A 50 -10.29 -18.59 -28.03
N GLY A 51 -9.94 -17.31 -27.86
CA GLY A 51 -10.72 -16.17 -28.33
C GLY A 51 -9.87 -14.92 -28.46
N GLU A 52 -10.47 -13.84 -28.94
CA GLU A 52 -9.83 -12.52 -29.00
C GLU A 52 -9.96 -11.80 -27.65
N PRO A 53 -9.03 -10.88 -27.30
CA PRO A 53 -9.19 -9.99 -26.16
C PRO A 53 -10.44 -9.11 -26.28
N GLU A 54 -11.15 -8.95 -25.18
CA GLU A 54 -12.38 -8.18 -25.04
C GLU A 54 -12.18 -7.07 -24.00
N LEU A 55 -12.63 -5.85 -24.31
CA LEU A 55 -12.63 -4.72 -23.39
C LEU A 55 -13.83 -4.82 -22.45
N VAL A 56 -13.58 -4.83 -21.15
CA VAL A 56 -14.61 -4.96 -20.10
C VAL A 56 -14.92 -3.61 -19.47
N PHE A 57 -13.89 -2.80 -19.23
CA PHE A 57 -14.01 -1.46 -18.66
C PHE A 57 -12.95 -0.57 -19.29
N LYS A 58 -13.37 0.58 -19.81
CA LYS A 58 -12.49 1.61 -20.34
C LYS A 58 -12.43 2.79 -19.39
N TRP A 59 -11.26 3.07 -18.83
CA TRP A 59 -11.14 4.10 -17.79
C TRP A 59 -11.59 5.47 -18.29
N ASP A 60 -11.20 5.84 -19.52
CA ASP A 60 -11.50 7.13 -20.12
C ASP A 60 -13.01 7.47 -20.19
N SER A 61 -13.87 6.48 -20.38
CA SER A 61 -15.31 6.68 -20.63
C SER A 61 -16.23 6.11 -19.56
N ASP A 62 -15.80 5.08 -18.84
CA ASP A 62 -16.69 4.28 -18.00
C ASP A 62 -16.54 4.63 -16.51
N ARG A 63 -15.42 5.25 -16.12
CA ARG A 63 -15.14 5.56 -14.71
C ARG A 63 -16.14 6.55 -14.13
N CYS A 64 -16.44 6.37 -12.84
CA CYS A 64 -17.25 7.31 -12.07
C CYS A 64 -16.42 8.46 -11.46
N ALA A 65 -15.14 8.21 -11.21
CA ALA A 65 -14.15 9.16 -10.73
C ALA A 65 -12.77 8.74 -11.21
N ASP A 66 -11.79 9.64 -11.19
CA ASP A 66 -10.42 9.34 -11.63
C ASP A 66 -9.77 8.21 -10.80
N THR A 67 -10.24 7.96 -9.57
CA THR A 67 -9.79 6.86 -8.71
C THR A 67 -10.42 5.51 -9.03
N MET A 68 -11.39 5.41 -9.95
CA MET A 68 -12.00 4.12 -10.33
C MET A 68 -11.10 3.37 -11.31
N LEU A 69 -10.10 2.69 -10.77
CA LEU A 69 -9.00 2.05 -11.49
C LEU A 69 -8.91 0.58 -11.07
N PRO A 70 -8.78 -0.40 -11.98
CA PRO A 70 -8.55 -1.80 -11.61
C PRO A 70 -7.08 -2.03 -11.22
N ASP A 71 -6.69 -1.49 -10.06
CA ASP A 71 -5.31 -1.48 -9.53
C ASP A 71 -5.03 -2.64 -8.56
N LEU A 72 -5.66 -3.79 -8.81
CA LEU A 72 -5.40 -5.12 -8.28
C LEU A 72 -6.19 -6.12 -9.16
N PRO A 73 -5.95 -7.43 -9.05
CA PRO A 73 -6.79 -8.41 -9.73
C PRO A 73 -8.26 -8.27 -9.33
N VAL A 74 -9.13 -8.09 -10.33
CA VAL A 74 -10.57 -7.97 -10.10
C VAL A 74 -11.18 -9.25 -9.51
N ARG A 75 -12.17 -9.12 -8.64
CA ARG A 75 -12.85 -10.26 -7.99
C ARG A 75 -14.34 -10.22 -8.29
N ALA A 76 -14.90 -11.36 -8.62
CA ALA A 76 -16.32 -11.50 -8.88
C ALA A 76 -17.02 -12.14 -7.68
N ILE A 77 -18.23 -11.67 -7.39
CA ILE A 77 -19.18 -12.33 -6.50
C ILE A 77 -20.55 -12.37 -7.18
N ARG A 78 -21.40 -13.27 -6.72
CA ARG A 78 -22.83 -13.27 -7.00
C ARG A 78 -23.56 -12.91 -5.70
N ASP A 79 -24.34 -11.85 -5.73
CA ASP A 79 -25.14 -11.46 -4.58
C ASP A 79 -26.41 -12.33 -4.44
N ALA A 80 -27.14 -12.13 -3.34
CA ALA A 80 -28.33 -12.92 -3.02
C ALA A 80 -29.49 -12.73 -4.01
N ASP A 81 -29.48 -11.62 -4.77
CA ASP A 81 -30.44 -11.36 -5.85
C ASP A 81 -30.01 -12.01 -7.18
N GLY A 82 -28.82 -12.63 -7.21
CA GLY A 82 -28.27 -13.34 -8.36
C GLY A 82 -27.45 -12.45 -9.30
N MET A 83 -27.26 -11.18 -8.96
CA MET A 83 -26.49 -10.22 -9.76
C MET A 83 -24.99 -10.47 -9.57
N ILE A 84 -24.23 -10.31 -10.66
CA ILE A 84 -22.77 -10.33 -10.64
C ILE A 84 -22.27 -8.97 -10.21
N GLN A 85 -21.31 -8.97 -9.29
CA GLN A 85 -20.52 -7.79 -8.95
C GLN A 85 -19.06 -8.09 -9.22
N LEU A 86 -18.40 -7.25 -10.00
CA LEU A 86 -16.97 -7.32 -10.29
C LEU A 86 -16.28 -6.14 -9.63
N THR A 87 -15.42 -6.40 -8.65
CA THR A 87 -14.70 -5.33 -7.95
C THR A 87 -13.75 -4.61 -8.90
N ILE A 88 -13.70 -3.28 -8.79
CA ILE A 88 -12.68 -2.42 -9.39
C ILE A 88 -11.86 -1.87 -8.21
N PRO A 89 -10.83 -2.62 -7.77
CA PRO A 89 -10.09 -2.32 -6.56
C PRO A 89 -9.17 -1.11 -6.76
N SER A 90 -9.35 -0.09 -5.94
CA SER A 90 -8.51 1.11 -5.86
C SER A 90 -8.56 1.68 -4.43
N THR A 91 -7.79 2.73 -4.13
CA THR A 91 -7.88 3.46 -2.85
C THR A 91 -9.28 4.05 -2.58
N THR A 92 -10.08 4.24 -3.62
CA THR A 92 -11.53 4.33 -3.53
C THR A 92 -12.11 3.15 -4.29
N ASN A 93 -12.69 2.20 -3.57
CA ASN A 93 -13.10 0.93 -4.15
C ASN A 93 -14.45 1.06 -4.85
N TYR A 94 -14.56 0.53 -6.07
CA TYR A 94 -15.80 0.52 -6.85
C TYR A 94 -16.14 -0.90 -7.31
N ARG A 95 -17.24 -1.05 -8.05
CA ARG A 95 -17.62 -2.28 -8.74
C ARG A 95 -18.30 -1.99 -10.07
N LEU A 96 -18.34 -3.01 -10.91
CA LEU A 96 -19.31 -3.15 -11.98
C LEU A 96 -20.41 -4.12 -11.53
N VAL A 97 -21.66 -3.90 -11.93
CA VAL A 97 -22.81 -4.74 -11.55
C VAL A 97 -23.63 -5.09 -12.79
N GLY A 98 -24.13 -6.32 -12.88
CA GLY A 98 -24.97 -6.76 -13.99
C GLY A 98 -25.56 -8.16 -13.77
N PRO A 99 -26.57 -8.58 -14.55
CA PRO A 99 -27.14 -9.92 -14.45
C PRO A 99 -26.17 -11.03 -14.88
N ASP A 100 -25.17 -10.67 -15.69
CA ASP A 100 -24.12 -11.53 -16.23
C ASP A 100 -22.86 -10.70 -16.53
N PHE A 101 -21.77 -11.38 -16.89
CA PHE A 101 -20.48 -10.76 -17.18
C PHE A 101 -20.44 -9.94 -18.48
N ASP A 102 -21.42 -10.08 -19.37
CA ASP A 102 -21.50 -9.36 -20.65
C ASP A 102 -22.32 -8.06 -20.51
N SER A 103 -22.99 -7.88 -19.38
CA SER A 103 -23.93 -6.79 -19.11
C SER A 103 -23.53 -5.97 -17.87
N LEU A 104 -22.26 -6.05 -17.45
CA LEU A 104 -21.73 -5.30 -16.31
C LEU A 104 -21.67 -3.80 -16.63
N VAL A 105 -22.15 -2.98 -15.70
CA VAL A 105 -22.07 -1.52 -15.78
C VAL A 105 -21.47 -0.92 -14.49
N PRO A 106 -20.73 0.21 -14.57
CA PRO A 106 -20.21 0.90 -13.40
C PRO A 106 -21.28 1.29 -12.37
N ASP A 107 -21.06 0.95 -11.10
CA ASP A 107 -21.80 1.54 -9.97
C ASP A 107 -20.98 2.68 -9.37
N CYS A 108 -21.49 3.90 -9.50
CA CYS A 108 -20.80 5.11 -9.04
C CYS A 108 -20.92 5.36 -7.53
N SER A 109 -21.40 4.38 -6.77
CA SER A 109 -21.39 4.39 -5.30
C SER A 109 -20.10 3.72 -4.82
N PRO A 110 -19.17 4.43 -4.16
CA PRO A 110 -17.98 3.82 -3.59
C PRO A 110 -18.33 2.74 -2.55
N LEU A 111 -17.64 1.61 -2.64
CA LEU A 111 -17.79 0.47 -1.72
C LEU A 111 -17.12 0.75 -0.38
N MET A 112 -15.94 1.37 -0.43
CA MET A 112 -15.07 1.65 0.70
C MET A 112 -14.05 2.71 0.29
N PHE A 113 -13.80 3.66 1.19
CA PHE A 113 -12.72 4.64 1.05
C PHE A 113 -11.53 4.18 1.90
N SER A 114 -10.32 4.54 1.46
CA SER A 114 -9.13 4.43 2.32
C SER A 114 -9.21 5.41 3.48
N ASP A 115 -8.87 4.95 4.68
CA ASP A 115 -8.85 5.80 5.88
C ASP A 115 -7.66 6.78 5.91
N ASN A 116 -6.58 6.49 5.17
CA ASN A 116 -5.37 7.30 5.07
C ASN A 116 -4.71 7.60 6.42
N ASP A 117 -4.84 6.69 7.39
CA ASP A 117 -4.21 6.81 8.71
C ASP A 117 -2.69 6.77 8.60
N ARG A 118 -2.01 7.79 9.11
CA ARG A 118 -0.55 7.95 9.03
C ARG A 118 0.19 7.22 10.16
N ASN A 119 -0.53 6.56 11.08
CA ASN A 119 0.08 5.71 12.07
C ASN A 119 0.22 4.28 11.52
N PRO A 120 1.44 3.81 11.22
CA PRO A 120 1.64 2.47 10.68
C PRO A 120 1.15 1.37 11.63
N ALA A 121 1.09 1.63 12.95
CA ALA A 121 0.57 0.67 13.91
C ALA A 121 -0.92 0.33 13.74
N ASN A 122 -1.67 1.16 12.99
CA ASN A 122 -3.10 1.00 12.75
C ASN A 122 -3.40 0.16 11.50
N TYR A 123 -2.44 0.00 10.57
CA TYR A 123 -2.62 -0.78 9.34
C TYR A 123 -3.84 -0.34 8.51
N ASN A 124 -4.00 0.97 8.34
CA ASN A 124 -5.25 1.57 7.84
C ASN A 124 -5.01 2.83 6.99
N HIS A 125 -4.05 2.75 6.07
CA HIS A 125 -3.61 3.88 5.25
C HIS A 125 -4.30 3.85 3.89
N SER A 126 -3.65 3.33 2.85
CA SER A 126 -4.25 3.16 1.52
C SER A 126 -4.83 1.75 1.39
N GLU A 127 -6.10 1.61 1.01
CA GLU A 127 -6.86 0.36 1.16
C GLU A 127 -7.59 -0.06 -0.12
N TRP A 128 -7.33 -1.28 -0.57
CA TRP A 128 -7.97 -1.92 -1.72
C TRP A 128 -8.69 -3.21 -1.30
N ILE A 129 -9.92 -3.41 -1.77
CA ILE A 129 -10.65 -4.68 -1.62
C ILE A 129 -10.01 -5.72 -2.55
N ALA A 130 -9.12 -6.55 -2.01
CA ALA A 130 -8.25 -7.42 -2.80
C ALA A 130 -8.79 -8.84 -3.02
N ALA A 131 -9.50 -9.37 -2.02
CA ALA A 131 -10.13 -10.68 -2.11
C ALA A 131 -11.47 -10.67 -1.38
N THR A 132 -12.52 -11.18 -2.02
CA THR A 132 -13.86 -11.29 -1.45
C THR A 132 -14.31 -12.74 -1.39
N TYR A 133 -15.13 -13.08 -0.39
CA TYR A 133 -15.74 -14.40 -0.26
C TYR A 133 -17.11 -14.32 0.40
N THR A 134 -18.07 -15.05 -0.18
CA THR A 134 -19.42 -15.23 0.32
C THR A 134 -19.94 -16.62 -0.03
N GLU A 135 -20.73 -17.20 0.87
CA GLU A 135 -21.48 -18.44 0.60
C GLU A 135 -22.96 -18.16 0.30
N ASP A 136 -23.45 -16.97 0.62
CA ASP A 136 -24.90 -16.64 0.62
C ASP A 136 -25.26 -15.39 -0.21
N GLY A 137 -24.27 -14.63 -0.69
CA GLY A 137 -24.45 -13.40 -1.46
C GLY A 137 -24.96 -12.21 -0.65
N ASN A 138 -25.13 -12.33 0.67
CA ASN A 138 -25.55 -11.25 1.58
C ASN A 138 -24.40 -10.80 2.48
N LEU A 139 -23.75 -11.75 3.15
CA LEU A 139 -22.58 -11.54 3.99
C LEU A 139 -21.34 -11.79 3.16
N ILE A 140 -20.51 -10.75 3.02
CA ILE A 140 -19.32 -10.80 2.16
C ILE A 140 -18.11 -10.44 2.98
N HIS A 141 -17.23 -11.41 3.13
CA HIS A 141 -15.93 -11.24 3.79
C HIS A 141 -14.96 -10.67 2.77
N ALA A 142 -14.14 -9.71 3.18
CA ALA A 142 -13.09 -9.15 2.35
C ALA A 142 -11.74 -9.15 3.08
N ILE A 143 -10.69 -9.57 2.37
CA ILE A 143 -9.32 -9.24 2.72
C ILE A 143 -8.97 -7.96 1.99
N ILE A 144 -8.52 -6.98 2.76
CA ILE A 144 -8.11 -5.68 2.29
C ILE A 144 -6.60 -5.66 2.17
N HIS A 145 -6.10 -5.20 1.04
CA HIS A 145 -4.70 -4.88 0.85
C HIS A 145 -4.47 -3.46 1.37
N ASN A 146 -3.67 -3.34 2.42
CA ASN A 146 -3.33 -2.07 3.06
C ASN A 146 -1.87 -1.71 2.82
N GLU A 147 -1.64 -0.57 2.19
CA GLU A 147 -0.30 -0.05 1.90
C GLU A 147 0.01 1.19 2.75
N TYR A 148 1.11 1.12 3.49
CA TYR A 148 1.73 2.26 4.15
C TYR A 148 3.07 2.56 3.50
N HIS A 149 3.20 3.77 2.95
CA HIS A 149 4.45 4.29 2.42
C HIS A 149 4.87 5.51 3.23
N GLY A 150 6.03 5.47 3.90
CA GLY A 150 6.42 6.52 4.83
C GLY A 150 6.57 7.91 4.19
N ASP A 151 7.03 7.99 2.94
CA ASP A 151 7.14 9.24 2.19
C ASP A 151 5.79 9.80 1.71
N GLN A 152 4.76 8.96 1.56
CA GLN A 152 3.42 9.38 1.15
C GLN A 152 2.51 9.66 2.35
N ALA A 153 2.54 8.80 3.36
CA ALA A 153 1.79 8.98 4.58
C ALA A 153 2.22 10.28 5.29
N GLY A 154 3.51 10.63 5.21
CA GLY A 154 4.05 11.74 5.95
C GLY A 154 4.14 11.42 7.44
N SER A 155 4.33 12.45 8.26
CA SER A 155 4.53 12.22 9.70
C SER A 155 3.23 11.90 10.41
N THR A 156 3.30 11.08 11.48
CA THR A 156 2.13 10.70 12.30
C THR A 156 1.33 11.93 12.73
N TRP A 157 2.03 12.98 13.17
CA TRP A 157 1.50 14.34 13.29
C TRP A 157 2.33 15.26 12.39
N GLN A 158 1.68 16.01 11.52
CA GLN A 158 2.35 16.88 10.55
C GLN A 158 1.63 18.21 10.45
N ALA A 159 2.34 19.27 10.83
CA ALA A 159 1.72 20.55 11.13
C ALA A 159 0.99 21.18 9.93
N LYS A 160 1.46 20.96 8.70
CA LYS A 160 0.76 21.40 7.47
C LYS A 160 -0.52 20.62 7.19
N LEU A 161 -0.48 19.30 7.32
CA LEU A 161 -1.60 18.42 6.96
C LEU A 161 -2.69 18.42 8.04
N ASP A 162 -2.30 18.59 9.30
CA ASP A 162 -3.20 18.65 10.44
C ASP A 162 -3.80 20.04 10.69
N PHE A 163 -3.38 21.03 9.90
CA PHE A 163 -3.85 22.40 10.06
C PHE A 163 -5.35 22.52 9.81
N GLY A 164 -6.05 23.10 10.78
CA GLY A 164 -7.49 23.30 10.72
C GLY A 164 -7.94 24.53 11.49
N SER A 165 -9.26 24.75 11.47
CA SER A 165 -9.92 25.90 12.11
C SER A 165 -10.30 25.66 13.58
N GLU A 166 -9.88 24.54 14.16
CA GLU A 166 -10.23 24.13 15.53
C GLU A 166 -8.96 23.97 16.37
N GLN A 167 -8.97 24.55 17.58
CA GLN A 167 -7.88 24.36 18.55
C GLN A 167 -7.86 22.91 19.05
N GLY A 168 -6.67 22.36 19.23
CA GLY A 168 -6.46 21.01 19.78
C GLY A 168 -6.70 19.87 18.77
N ASN A 169 -7.17 20.17 17.55
CA ASN A 169 -7.33 19.14 16.53
C ASN A 169 -5.98 18.47 16.23
N GLN A 170 -5.96 17.14 16.17
CA GLN A 170 -4.73 16.35 15.98
C GLN A 170 -3.60 16.75 16.95
N TYR A 171 -3.97 17.20 18.15
CA TYR A 171 -3.08 17.66 19.23
C TYR A 171 -2.31 18.95 18.96
N TRP A 172 -2.71 19.72 17.93
CA TRP A 172 -2.12 21.02 17.60
C TRP A 172 -2.92 22.17 18.21
N THR A 173 -2.24 23.10 18.87
CA THR A 173 -2.79 24.37 19.38
C THR A 173 -2.02 25.55 18.79
N TYR A 174 -2.72 26.61 18.41
CA TYR A 174 -2.16 27.79 17.77
C TYR A 174 -2.18 28.97 18.74
N GLN A 175 -1.01 29.51 19.06
CA GLN A 175 -0.82 30.43 20.17
C GLN A 175 0.10 31.58 19.79
N SER A 176 -0.06 32.69 20.50
CA SER A 176 0.84 33.83 20.48
C SER A 176 1.58 33.92 21.80
N SER A 177 2.88 34.22 21.77
CA SER A 177 3.67 34.43 22.98
C SER A 177 4.15 35.88 23.08
N ASN A 178 4.08 36.45 24.28
CA ASN A 178 4.68 37.76 24.60
C ASN A 178 6.07 37.64 25.26
N GLY A 179 6.66 36.44 25.27
CA GLY A 179 7.91 36.12 25.95
C GLY A 179 7.76 35.72 27.44
N SER A 180 6.56 35.75 28.01
CA SER A 180 6.29 35.29 29.39
C SER A 180 5.03 34.43 29.53
N SER A 181 4.11 34.50 28.58
CA SER A 181 2.88 33.72 28.58
C SER A 181 2.40 33.44 27.15
N TYR A 182 1.74 32.31 26.96
CA TYR A 182 1.04 31.97 25.74
C TYR A 182 -0.43 32.40 25.80
N SER A 183 -1.00 32.76 24.67
CA SER A 183 -2.43 33.07 24.51
C SER A 183 -2.94 32.47 23.21
N ASP A 184 -4.06 31.76 23.29
CA ASP A 184 -4.67 31.10 22.12
C ASP A 184 -5.06 32.15 21.07
N MET A 185 -4.71 31.85 19.83
CA MET A 185 -5.05 32.66 18.67
C MET A 185 -6.52 32.46 18.26
N VAL A 186 -7.05 33.37 17.45
CA VAL A 186 -8.39 33.28 16.86
C VAL A 186 -8.29 32.95 15.38
N PHE A 187 -9.04 31.95 14.91
CA PHE A 187 -9.05 31.56 13.50
C PHE A 187 -9.77 32.60 12.64
N ASN A 188 -9.12 33.04 11.58
CA ASN A 188 -9.68 33.90 10.54
C ASN A 188 -9.93 33.06 9.28
N ALA A 189 -11.21 32.78 9.01
CA ALA A 189 -11.62 31.95 7.87
C ALA A 189 -11.37 32.60 6.50
N SER A 190 -11.31 33.95 6.42
CA SER A 190 -11.04 34.64 5.14
C SER A 190 -9.59 34.48 4.72
N ASP A 191 -8.67 34.48 5.68
CA ASP A 191 -7.23 34.35 5.43
C ASP A 191 -6.73 32.91 5.62
N ASN A 192 -7.61 32.00 6.06
CA ASN A 192 -7.30 30.61 6.41
C ASN A 192 -6.09 30.51 7.37
N ALA A 193 -6.09 31.35 8.41
CA ALA A 193 -4.96 31.51 9.31
C ALA A 193 -5.41 31.84 10.74
N TRP A 194 -4.58 31.46 11.72
CA TRP A 194 -4.76 31.84 13.12
C TRP A 194 -4.08 33.18 13.40
N VAL A 195 -4.78 34.10 14.05
CA VAL A 195 -4.30 35.46 14.33
C VAL A 195 -4.18 35.68 15.84
N GLY A 196 -3.01 36.14 16.27
CA GLY A 196 -2.70 36.44 17.66
C GLY A 196 -3.19 37.81 18.13
N PHE A 197 -2.73 38.22 19.32
CA PHE A 197 -3.09 39.52 19.91
C PHE A 197 -2.47 40.73 19.18
N ARG A 198 -1.58 40.48 18.22
CA ARG A 198 -1.01 41.46 17.29
C ARG A 198 -1.40 41.08 15.86
N PRO A 199 -1.69 42.05 14.98
CA PRO A 199 -2.27 41.78 13.67
C PRO A 199 -1.33 41.04 12.71
N LEU A 200 0.00 41.17 12.83
CA LEU A 200 0.94 40.44 11.98
C LEU A 200 1.40 39.11 12.60
N CYS A 201 0.96 38.79 13.82
CA CYS A 201 1.34 37.58 14.53
C CYS A 201 0.40 36.44 14.11
N ILE A 202 0.81 35.68 13.10
CA ILE A 202 -0.07 34.79 12.33
C ILE A 202 0.54 33.39 12.22
N VAL A 203 -0.31 32.36 12.27
CA VAL A 203 0.04 30.98 11.94
C VAL A 203 -0.87 30.46 10.83
N GLY A 204 -0.29 30.20 9.66
CA GLY A 204 -0.93 29.51 8.54
C GLY A 204 -0.64 28.01 8.54
N ASN A 205 -1.07 27.30 7.49
CA ASN A 205 -0.87 25.86 7.41
C ASN A 205 0.62 25.44 7.43
N GLU A 206 1.46 26.05 6.60
CA GLU A 206 2.89 25.73 6.47
C GLU A 206 3.83 26.88 6.81
N TRP A 207 3.28 28.03 7.18
CA TRP A 207 4.02 29.26 7.43
C TRP A 207 3.58 29.93 8.73
N MET A 208 4.44 30.79 9.25
CA MET A 208 4.25 31.55 10.47
C MET A 208 4.86 32.93 10.28
N HIS A 209 4.25 33.96 10.86
CA HIS A 209 4.75 35.33 10.80
C HIS A 209 4.68 35.94 12.21
N PRO A 210 5.80 36.44 12.77
CA PRO A 210 5.78 37.11 14.07
C PRO A 210 5.30 38.56 13.96
N ASP A 211 5.03 39.22 15.08
CA ASP A 211 4.94 40.68 15.16
C ASP A 211 5.89 41.17 16.25
N VAL A 212 6.22 42.46 16.28
CA VAL A 212 7.08 43.01 17.32
C VAL A 212 6.42 42.85 18.70
N GLY A 213 7.04 42.02 19.54
CA GLY A 213 6.53 41.64 20.86
C GLY A 213 5.40 40.60 20.82
N CYS A 214 5.24 39.88 19.70
CA CYS A 214 4.37 38.71 19.59
C CYS A 214 5.05 37.64 18.74
N ASP A 215 5.41 36.53 19.38
CA ASP A 215 5.93 35.38 18.66
C ASP A 215 4.77 34.51 18.22
N ALA A 216 4.79 34.08 16.97
CA ALA A 216 3.85 33.11 16.45
C ALA A 216 4.28 31.72 16.91
N VAL A 217 3.35 30.94 17.45
CA VAL A 217 3.64 29.63 18.04
C VAL A 217 2.60 28.62 17.59
N ARG A 218 3.06 27.44 17.12
CA ARG A 218 2.23 26.24 17.08
C ARG A 218 2.76 25.25 18.12
N THR A 219 1.87 24.68 18.91
CA THR A 219 2.19 23.80 20.03
C THR A 219 1.59 22.43 19.74
N TRP A 220 2.42 21.39 19.75
CA TRP A 220 1.96 20.01 19.78
C TRP A 220 1.94 19.50 21.22
N THR A 221 0.82 18.90 21.64
CA THR A 221 0.72 18.26 22.96
C THR A 221 0.82 16.75 22.80
N SER A 222 1.81 16.11 23.44
CA SER A 222 2.05 14.69 23.26
C SER A 222 0.88 13.84 23.75
N PRO A 223 0.29 12.97 22.91
CA PRO A 223 -0.73 12.02 23.34
C PRO A 223 -0.15 10.69 23.86
N ILE A 224 1.18 10.58 23.92
CA ILE A 224 1.89 9.36 24.29
C ILE A 224 3.00 9.63 25.29
N THR A 225 3.43 8.58 25.99
CA THR A 225 4.69 8.55 26.73
C THR A 225 5.69 7.69 25.98
N GLY A 226 6.88 8.21 25.70
CA GLY A 226 7.93 7.51 24.96
C GLY A 226 8.88 8.46 24.23
N THR A 227 9.63 7.94 23.25
CA THR A 227 10.49 8.74 22.39
C THR A 227 9.78 9.07 21.08
N VAL A 228 9.81 10.34 20.69
CA VAL A 228 9.35 10.81 19.37
C VAL A 228 10.52 11.39 18.58
N THR A 229 10.45 11.27 17.26
CA THR A 229 11.33 12.02 16.35
C THR A 229 10.60 13.25 15.86
N ILE A 230 11.27 14.40 15.95
CA ILE A 230 10.79 15.68 15.43
C ILE A 230 11.72 16.10 14.29
N SER A 231 11.16 16.25 13.09
CA SER A 231 11.95 16.60 11.91
C SER A 231 11.21 17.55 10.99
N GLY A 232 11.95 18.35 10.24
CA GLY A 232 11.37 19.27 9.27
C GLY A 232 12.40 20.28 8.79
N ILE A 233 11.90 21.33 8.13
CA ILE A 233 12.71 22.43 7.62
C ILE A 233 12.13 23.78 8.04
N VAL A 234 13.01 24.77 8.10
CA VAL A 234 12.69 26.19 8.28
C VAL A 234 13.39 27.00 7.20
N ARG A 235 12.73 28.01 6.63
CA ARG A 235 13.36 29.00 5.74
C ARG A 235 12.54 30.27 5.65
N ASP A 236 13.16 31.34 5.18
CA ASP A 236 12.44 32.54 4.77
C ASP A 236 11.57 32.24 3.53
N GLN A 237 10.40 32.87 3.48
CA GLN A 237 9.47 32.82 2.34
C GLN A 237 9.17 34.20 1.76
N ASP A 238 9.71 35.28 2.34
CA ASP A 238 9.47 36.63 1.85
C ASP A 238 10.75 37.47 1.83
N SER A 239 11.62 37.16 0.86
CA SER A 239 12.97 37.69 0.69
C SER A 239 13.08 39.20 0.34
N ARG A 240 12.00 39.96 0.53
CA ARG A 240 11.84 41.34 0.04
C ARG A 240 12.32 42.42 1.03
N GLY A 241 12.63 42.09 2.29
CA GLY A 241 13.16 43.06 3.26
C GLY A 241 13.11 42.60 4.73
N GLY A 242 13.46 43.48 5.67
CA GLY A 242 13.43 43.13 7.10
C GLY A 242 14.75 42.59 7.64
N ASN A 243 14.72 42.07 8.87
CA ASN A 243 15.89 41.57 9.58
C ASN A 243 15.79 40.10 9.98
N GLY A 244 14.78 39.39 9.48
CA GLY A 244 14.60 37.96 9.68
C GLY A 244 14.17 37.61 11.10
N VAL A 245 14.12 36.31 11.35
CA VAL A 245 13.47 35.74 12.54
C VAL A 245 14.42 34.91 13.39
N VAL A 246 14.04 34.71 14.65
CA VAL A 246 14.56 33.63 15.48
C VAL A 246 13.53 32.51 15.50
N THR A 247 13.92 31.31 15.12
CA THR A 247 13.07 30.11 15.19
C THR A 247 13.56 29.18 16.28
N GLN A 248 12.62 28.62 17.04
CA GLN A 248 12.92 27.74 18.17
C GLN A 248 11.99 26.54 18.21
N ILE A 249 12.51 25.43 18.73
CA ILE A 249 11.75 24.26 19.15
C ILE A 249 12.00 24.09 20.65
N LEU A 250 10.95 24.13 21.46
CA LEU A 250 11.04 24.08 22.92
C LEU A 250 10.17 22.94 23.47
N ARG A 251 10.61 22.27 24.55
CA ARG A 251 9.75 21.42 25.38
C ARG A 251 9.47 22.15 26.68
N GLY A 252 8.27 22.71 26.83
CA GLY A 252 8.01 23.72 27.85
C GLY A 252 8.97 24.92 27.71
N GLU A 253 9.87 25.12 28.67
CA GLU A 253 10.91 26.16 28.61
C GLU A 253 12.28 25.65 28.14
N ASP A 254 12.46 24.33 28.01
CA ASP A 254 13.73 23.74 27.57
C ASP A 254 13.92 23.94 26.06
N GLU A 255 14.98 24.64 25.66
CA GLU A 255 15.33 24.80 24.24
C GLU A 255 15.93 23.50 23.70
N LEU A 256 15.27 22.92 22.68
CA LEU A 256 15.74 21.73 21.98
C LEU A 256 16.52 22.09 20.72
N TRP A 257 16.11 23.16 20.03
CA TRP A 257 16.73 23.64 18.80
C TRP A 257 16.44 25.12 18.60
N THR A 258 17.41 25.84 18.02
CA THR A 258 17.28 27.26 17.68
C THR A 258 18.05 27.57 16.40
N ALA A 259 17.50 28.46 15.58
CA ALA A 259 18.20 29.03 14.45
C ALA A 259 17.79 30.48 14.23
N ILE A 260 18.72 31.25 13.66
CA ILE A 260 18.41 32.57 13.11
C ILE A 260 18.25 32.37 11.60
N ILE A 261 17.11 32.81 11.08
CA ILE A 261 16.85 32.85 9.64
C ILE A 261 16.95 34.31 9.23
N GLU A 262 18.03 34.67 8.53
CA GLU A 262 18.22 36.03 8.04
C GLU A 262 17.24 36.30 6.88
N ASN A 263 16.73 37.53 6.77
CA ASN A 263 15.87 37.88 5.64
C ASN A 263 16.60 37.64 4.29
N GLY A 264 15.89 37.03 3.34
CA GLY A 264 16.43 36.65 2.05
C GLY A 264 17.20 35.33 2.06
N ASP A 265 17.36 34.68 3.22
CA ASP A 265 17.90 33.33 3.29
C ASP A 265 16.82 32.29 3.00
N GLU A 266 16.63 32.02 1.72
CA GLU A 266 15.74 30.97 1.23
C GLU A 266 16.33 29.56 1.41
N THR A 267 17.53 29.43 2.01
CA THR A 267 18.16 28.14 2.28
C THR A 267 17.38 27.37 3.35
N GLU A 268 17.06 26.12 3.06
CA GLU A 268 16.38 25.24 4.01
C GLU A 268 17.31 24.85 5.16
N GLN A 269 16.95 25.28 6.37
CA GLN A 269 17.55 24.81 7.61
C GLN A 269 16.77 23.60 8.11
N SER A 270 17.37 22.42 8.06
CA SER A 270 16.74 21.19 8.55
C SER A 270 17.04 20.93 10.03
N TYR A 271 16.13 20.24 10.70
CA TYR A 271 16.32 19.73 12.05
C TYR A 271 15.83 18.28 12.12
N TYR A 272 16.47 17.50 13.00
CA TYR A 272 16.10 16.13 13.33
C TYR A 272 16.45 15.91 14.80
N LEU A 273 15.44 15.71 15.63
CA LEU A 273 15.57 15.63 17.09
C LEU A 273 14.89 14.34 17.58
N GLU A 274 15.55 13.60 18.44
CA GLU A 274 14.90 12.55 19.24
C GLU A 274 14.58 13.12 20.63
N VAL A 275 13.31 13.06 21.02
CA VAL A 275 12.81 13.72 22.22
C VAL A 275 12.02 12.72 23.06
N GLU A 276 12.41 12.54 24.31
CA GLU A 276 11.58 11.83 25.30
C GLU A 276 10.44 12.75 25.75
N VAL A 277 9.22 12.23 25.67
CA VAL A 277 7.98 12.92 26.02
C VAL A 277 7.12 12.07 26.96
N GLN A 278 6.38 12.74 27.83
CA GLN A 278 5.25 12.19 28.58
C GLN A 278 3.93 12.62 27.95
N GLU A 279 2.86 11.88 28.24
CA GLU A 279 1.51 12.29 27.83
C GLU A 279 1.20 13.66 28.46
N GLY A 280 0.82 14.63 27.63
CA GLY A 280 0.57 16.01 28.01
C GLY A 280 1.77 16.96 27.87
N ASP A 281 2.98 16.48 27.58
CA ASP A 281 4.14 17.35 27.32
C ASP A 281 3.87 18.23 26.09
N GLN A 282 4.29 19.50 26.17
CA GLN A 282 4.10 20.47 25.10
C GLN A 282 5.41 20.73 24.36
N ILE A 283 5.38 20.59 23.04
CA ILE A 283 6.45 21.01 22.14
C ILE A 283 6.01 22.27 21.39
N HIS A 284 6.71 23.37 21.62
CA HIS A 284 6.45 24.66 21.00
C HIS A 284 7.37 24.89 19.81
N PHE A 285 6.79 25.13 18.64
CA PHE A 285 7.49 25.62 17.45
C PHE A 285 7.21 27.11 17.35
N ARG A 286 8.23 27.93 17.62
CA ARG A 286 8.13 29.38 17.80
C ARG A 286 8.89 30.12 16.72
N VAL A 287 8.26 31.15 16.16
CA VAL A 287 8.90 32.16 15.30
C VAL A 287 8.78 33.50 16.00
N GLY A 288 9.92 34.08 16.35
CA GLY A 288 10.01 35.37 17.02
C GLY A 288 10.72 36.42 16.17
N SER A 289 10.27 37.66 16.32
CA SER A 289 10.80 38.80 15.56
C SER A 289 12.13 39.30 16.15
N ARG A 290 13.02 39.84 15.32
CA ARG A 290 14.32 40.39 15.76
C ARG A 290 14.28 41.91 15.99
N GLY A 291 13.10 42.44 16.37
CA GLY A 291 12.87 43.87 16.61
C GLY A 291 12.27 44.63 15.42
N ASP A 292 12.16 43.99 14.26
CA ASP A 292 11.28 44.34 13.14
C ASP A 292 10.34 43.15 12.89
N ALA A 293 9.28 43.35 12.10
CA ALA A 293 8.38 42.28 11.65
C ALA A 293 8.09 42.39 10.14
N GLY A 294 8.86 43.18 9.40
CA GLY A 294 8.64 43.37 7.98
C GLY A 294 9.17 42.17 7.19
N TRP A 295 8.30 41.53 6.40
CA TRP A 295 8.64 40.42 5.50
C TRP A 295 9.22 39.19 6.22
N ASP A 296 8.83 38.96 7.48
CA ASP A 296 9.30 37.84 8.30
C ASP A 296 8.47 36.55 8.10
N ASN A 297 7.87 36.38 6.91
CA ASN A 297 7.04 35.22 6.61
C ASN A 297 7.93 33.97 6.54
N THR A 298 7.76 33.07 7.50
CA THR A 298 8.68 31.95 7.72
C THR A 298 7.99 30.64 7.44
N TYR A 299 8.57 29.81 6.56
CA TYR A 299 8.16 28.42 6.43
C TYR A 299 8.59 27.66 7.69
N PHE A 300 7.67 26.99 8.37
CA PHE A 300 8.00 26.14 9.52
C PHE A 300 7.00 24.99 9.61
N ASN A 301 7.36 23.85 9.04
CA ASN A 301 6.49 22.69 8.91
C ASN A 301 7.10 21.45 9.59
N PRO A 302 6.92 21.31 10.91
CA PRO A 302 7.38 20.14 11.65
C PRO A 302 6.52 18.90 11.40
N GLY A 303 7.19 17.76 11.32
CA GLY A 303 6.63 16.42 11.43
C GLY A 303 7.10 15.74 12.72
N ILE A 304 6.19 15.03 13.38
CA ILE A 304 6.44 14.30 14.63
C ILE A 304 6.02 12.85 14.43
N ASN A 305 6.88 11.92 14.81
CA ASN A 305 6.72 10.49 14.57
C ASN A 305 7.02 9.66 15.80
N ILE A 306 6.31 8.54 15.91
CA ILE A 306 6.66 7.47 16.84
C ILE A 306 7.79 6.67 16.19
N GLY A 307 9.01 6.78 16.73
CA GLY A 307 10.20 6.20 16.09
C GLY A 307 10.82 7.14 15.03
N PRO A 308 11.63 6.63 14.09
CA PRO A 308 12.37 7.47 13.12
C PRO A 308 11.44 8.22 12.17
N ALA A 309 12.00 9.20 11.44
CA ALA A 309 11.26 9.87 10.38
C ALA A 309 10.77 8.85 9.32
N PRO A 310 9.54 9.00 8.80
CA PRO A 310 8.87 7.98 8.00
C PRO A 310 9.64 7.51 6.77
N CYS A 311 10.42 8.36 6.12
CA CYS A 311 11.25 7.95 4.98
C CYS A 311 12.47 8.87 4.80
N ALA A 312 13.41 8.83 5.75
CA ALA A 312 14.59 9.70 5.73
C ALA A 312 15.48 9.48 4.49
N SER A 313 15.52 8.25 3.96
CA SER A 313 16.30 7.88 2.79
C SER A 313 15.75 8.45 1.47
N ASN A 314 14.48 8.86 1.46
CA ASN A 314 13.71 9.20 0.24
C ASN A 314 13.73 8.07 -0.81
N ARG A 315 14.04 6.83 -0.39
CA ARG A 315 13.94 5.62 -1.19
C ARG A 315 12.55 5.04 -0.97
N HIS A 316 11.59 5.56 -1.71
CA HIS A 316 10.18 5.14 -1.60
C HIS A 316 10.02 3.61 -1.61
N ASP A 317 10.84 2.92 -2.41
CA ASP A 317 10.81 1.47 -2.49
C ASP A 317 11.10 0.76 -1.16
N MET A 318 11.92 1.36 -0.30
CA MET A 318 12.35 0.81 0.97
C MET A 318 11.57 1.37 2.16
N CYS A 319 10.72 2.38 1.98
CA CYS A 319 9.92 2.97 3.06
C CYS A 319 8.51 2.39 3.09
N THR A 320 8.38 1.09 2.86
CA THR A 320 7.10 0.46 2.49
C THR A 320 6.76 -0.68 3.45
N MET A 321 5.57 -0.60 4.04
CA MET A 321 4.97 -1.68 4.81
C MET A 321 3.60 -2.00 4.25
N ILE A 322 3.44 -3.24 3.81
CA ILE A 322 2.17 -3.73 3.28
C ILE A 322 1.67 -4.89 4.11
N SER A 323 0.38 -4.84 4.38
CA SER A 323 -0.32 -5.75 5.27
C SER A 323 -1.69 -6.10 4.70
N LEU A 324 -2.28 -7.15 5.24
CA LEU A 324 -3.65 -7.55 4.94
C LEU A 324 -4.51 -7.30 6.16
N THR A 325 -5.65 -6.64 5.95
CA THR A 325 -6.69 -6.41 6.95
C THR A 325 -8.02 -6.99 6.50
N TYR A 326 -9.06 -6.84 7.31
CA TYR A 326 -10.36 -7.45 7.11
C TYR A 326 -11.46 -6.40 7.10
N ALA A 327 -12.32 -6.48 6.09
CA ALA A 327 -13.58 -5.76 6.04
C ALA A 327 -14.73 -6.74 5.78
N VAL A 328 -15.95 -6.27 6.04
CA VAL A 328 -17.16 -7.04 5.83
C VAL A 328 -18.24 -6.17 5.20
N SER A 329 -18.98 -6.76 4.27
CA SER A 329 -20.25 -6.23 3.80
C SER A 329 -21.39 -7.08 4.36
N THR A 330 -22.43 -6.41 4.84
CA THR A 330 -23.68 -7.03 5.34
C THR A 330 -24.90 -6.63 4.51
N ASP A 331 -24.68 -5.91 3.41
CA ASP A 331 -25.71 -5.37 2.53
C ASP A 331 -25.60 -5.89 1.08
N GLY A 332 -25.02 -7.09 0.93
CA GLY A 332 -24.82 -7.73 -0.37
C GLY A 332 -23.72 -7.06 -1.20
N GLY A 333 -22.66 -6.57 -0.56
CA GLY A 333 -21.48 -6.01 -1.25
C GLY A 333 -21.63 -4.56 -1.70
N LYS A 334 -22.65 -3.82 -1.21
CA LYS A 334 -22.86 -2.41 -1.59
C LYS A 334 -21.95 -1.48 -0.80
N THR A 335 -21.69 -1.81 0.46
CA THR A 335 -20.73 -1.11 1.32
C THR A 335 -19.90 -2.11 2.12
N TYR A 336 -18.64 -1.78 2.38
CA TYR A 336 -17.74 -2.54 3.25
C TYR A 336 -17.28 -1.66 4.40
N SER A 337 -17.13 -2.26 5.57
CA SER A 337 -16.60 -1.62 6.76
C SER A 337 -15.69 -2.59 7.51
N HIS A 338 -14.68 -2.08 8.19
CA HIS A 338 -13.81 -2.86 9.07
C HIS A 338 -14.03 -2.47 10.54
N GLY A 339 -13.55 -3.32 11.45
CA GLY A 339 -13.53 -3.02 12.88
C GLY A 339 -12.53 -1.92 13.22
N SER A 340 -12.46 -1.53 14.50
CA SER A 340 -11.50 -0.53 14.97
C SER A 340 -10.05 -1.00 14.76
N ALA A 341 -9.21 -0.15 14.17
CA ALA A 341 -7.78 -0.39 14.08
C ALA A 341 -7.14 -0.58 15.47
N PRO A 342 -6.18 -1.51 15.64
CA PRO A 342 -5.65 -2.47 14.67
C PRO A 342 -6.28 -3.89 14.79
N LEU A 343 -7.53 -4.01 15.25
CA LEU A 343 -8.18 -5.31 15.48
C LEU A 343 -8.64 -6.00 14.19
N HIS A 344 -8.68 -5.28 13.08
CA HIS A 344 -9.03 -5.80 11.75
C HIS A 344 -7.86 -6.47 11.01
N ARG A 345 -6.69 -6.62 11.63
CA ARG A 345 -5.51 -7.24 10.99
C ARG A 345 -5.68 -8.73 10.69
N VAL A 346 -5.30 -9.12 9.47
CA VAL A 346 -5.28 -10.51 9.00
C VAL A 346 -3.84 -11.04 8.91
N ALA A 347 -2.95 -10.32 8.23
CA ALA A 347 -1.55 -10.70 8.07
C ALA A 347 -0.65 -9.46 7.99
N ASN A 348 0.50 -9.52 8.66
CA ASN A 348 1.52 -8.46 8.64
C ASN A 348 2.89 -9.07 8.94
N PHE A 349 3.96 -8.36 8.60
CA PHE A 349 5.29 -8.70 9.08
C PHE A 349 5.36 -8.60 10.62
N PRO A 350 6.14 -9.47 11.28
CA PRO A 350 6.26 -9.49 12.74
C PRO A 350 7.20 -8.39 13.28
N ASN A 351 7.58 -7.43 12.44
CA ASN A 351 8.42 -6.29 12.76
C ASN A 351 7.60 -5.01 12.67
N LYS A 352 7.93 -4.02 13.51
CA LYS A 352 7.38 -2.66 13.35
C LYS A 352 7.86 -2.07 12.02
N TYR A 353 7.14 -1.07 11.54
CA TYR A 353 7.57 -0.22 10.44
C TYR A 353 9.01 0.24 10.66
N ASP A 354 9.81 0.15 9.61
CA ASP A 354 11.21 0.55 9.57
C ASP A 354 11.44 1.28 8.23
N PRO A 355 11.88 2.54 8.24
CA PRO A 355 12.02 3.36 7.03
C PRO A 355 13.14 2.88 6.08
N ASP A 356 13.97 1.93 6.50
CA ASP A 356 15.03 1.35 5.68
C ASP A 356 14.67 -0.04 5.12
N TRP A 357 13.40 -0.45 5.21
CA TRP A 357 12.93 -1.78 4.80
C TRP A 357 11.63 -1.79 4.00
N MET A 358 11.65 -2.50 2.88
CA MET A 358 10.42 -3.03 2.29
C MET A 358 10.02 -4.30 3.03
N ARG A 359 8.87 -4.27 3.70
CA ARG A 359 8.27 -5.45 4.34
C ARG A 359 6.81 -5.54 3.93
N SER A 360 6.56 -6.38 2.93
CA SER A 360 5.30 -6.35 2.23
C SER A 360 4.67 -7.73 2.07
N ILE A 361 3.47 -7.85 2.63
CA ILE A 361 2.53 -8.95 2.39
C ILE A 361 1.58 -8.46 1.29
N TRP A 362 2.07 -8.55 0.05
CA TRP A 362 1.43 -8.01 -1.14
C TRP A 362 0.21 -8.84 -1.56
N GLN A 363 -0.78 -8.13 -2.11
CA GLN A 363 -1.78 -8.58 -3.08
C GLN A 363 -2.18 -10.07 -2.92
N PRO A 364 -3.16 -10.37 -2.06
CA PRO A 364 -3.61 -11.74 -1.87
C PRO A 364 -4.33 -12.25 -3.12
N SER A 365 -4.25 -13.56 -3.33
CA SER A 365 -5.08 -14.26 -4.31
C SER A 365 -6.56 -14.14 -3.96
N ALA A 366 -7.44 -14.61 -4.86
CA ALA A 366 -8.79 -14.94 -4.46
C ALA A 366 -8.80 -15.96 -3.30
N ILE A 367 -9.81 -15.89 -2.45
CA ILE A 367 -10.03 -16.87 -1.39
C ILE A 367 -10.65 -18.12 -2.02
N VAL A 368 -10.03 -19.28 -1.82
CA VAL A 368 -10.57 -20.57 -2.28
C VAL A 368 -10.97 -21.45 -1.11
N LYS A 369 -12.16 -22.05 -1.17
CA LYS A 369 -12.54 -23.10 -0.23
C LYS A 369 -12.05 -24.44 -0.74
N SER A 370 -11.15 -25.07 0.00
CA SER A 370 -10.63 -26.39 -0.34
C SER A 370 -11.71 -27.46 -0.17
N PRO A 371 -12.03 -28.25 -1.21
CA PRO A 371 -12.98 -29.35 -1.09
C PRO A 371 -12.44 -30.53 -0.27
N LYS A 372 -11.12 -30.56 0.00
CA LYS A 372 -10.45 -31.66 0.71
C LYS A 372 -10.63 -31.57 2.22
N ASP A 373 -10.58 -30.37 2.78
CA ASP A 373 -10.55 -30.14 4.23
C ASP A 373 -11.51 -29.03 4.71
N GLY A 374 -12.17 -28.32 3.79
CA GLY A 374 -13.15 -27.28 4.09
C GLY A 374 -12.53 -25.97 4.61
N TYR A 375 -11.21 -25.82 4.59
CA TYR A 375 -10.54 -24.56 4.93
C TYR A 375 -10.60 -23.58 3.75
N TYR A 376 -10.61 -22.30 4.07
CA TYR A 376 -10.41 -21.20 3.13
C TYR A 376 -8.93 -20.88 3.04
N TYR A 377 -8.39 -20.79 1.82
CA TYR A 377 -6.98 -20.54 1.55
C TYR A 377 -6.78 -19.28 0.74
N VAL A 378 -5.65 -18.63 0.97
CA VAL A 378 -5.14 -17.49 0.19
C VAL A 378 -3.64 -17.65 -0.01
N LEU A 379 -3.17 -17.31 -1.21
CA LEU A 379 -1.76 -17.10 -1.52
C LEU A 379 -1.42 -15.63 -1.39
N ILE A 380 -0.21 -15.36 -0.90
CA ILE A 380 0.29 -14.03 -0.57
C ILE A 380 1.66 -13.89 -1.20
N GLN A 381 1.93 -12.74 -1.79
CA GLN A 381 3.29 -12.39 -2.16
C GLN A 381 4.03 -11.83 -0.94
N TYR A 382 5.15 -12.47 -0.61
CA TYR A 382 6.04 -12.07 0.48
C TYR A 382 7.24 -11.34 -0.11
N ASP A 383 7.52 -10.13 0.34
CA ASP A 383 8.71 -9.35 0.00
C ASP A 383 9.34 -8.76 1.26
N GLU A 384 10.61 -9.07 1.50
CA GLU A 384 11.41 -8.52 2.59
C GLU A 384 12.79 -8.11 2.07
N HIS A 385 13.02 -6.79 2.04
CA HIS A 385 14.24 -6.20 1.50
C HIS A 385 14.70 -5.06 2.39
N ASN A 386 15.98 -4.99 2.69
CA ASN A 386 16.56 -3.82 3.34
C ASN A 386 17.20 -2.87 2.33
N ILE A 387 17.49 -1.64 2.75
CA ILE A 387 17.93 -0.54 1.88
C ILE A 387 19.17 -0.82 1.03
N ASP A 388 20.05 -1.71 1.49
CA ASP A 388 21.27 -2.14 0.80
C ASP A 388 21.15 -3.50 0.10
N TYR A 389 19.96 -4.12 0.14
CA TYR A 389 19.63 -5.44 -0.41
C TYR A 389 20.53 -6.57 0.11
N SER A 390 21.18 -6.41 1.26
CA SER A 390 21.90 -7.49 1.93
C SER A 390 20.96 -8.55 2.53
N SER A 391 19.73 -8.15 2.85
CA SER A 391 18.58 -9.03 3.05
C SER A 391 17.62 -8.83 1.88
N ASN A 392 17.33 -9.91 1.16
CA ASN A 392 16.49 -9.89 -0.03
C ASN A 392 15.77 -11.25 -0.12
N ALA A 393 14.49 -11.25 0.25
CA ALA A 393 13.62 -12.41 0.19
C ALA A 393 12.34 -12.06 -0.56
N GLN A 394 12.00 -12.89 -1.54
CA GLN A 394 10.75 -12.79 -2.28
C GLN A 394 10.18 -14.19 -2.52
N GLY A 395 8.86 -14.33 -2.42
CA GLY A 395 8.19 -15.55 -2.84
C GLY A 395 6.71 -15.59 -2.50
N MET A 396 6.17 -16.80 -2.47
CA MET A 396 4.76 -17.05 -2.24
C MET A 396 4.55 -17.68 -0.86
N CYS A 397 3.71 -17.08 -0.04
CA CYS A 397 3.22 -17.65 1.20
C CYS A 397 1.79 -18.15 1.04
N VAL A 398 1.43 -19.17 1.80
CA VAL A 398 0.06 -19.69 1.87
C VAL A 398 -0.45 -19.61 3.30
N MET A 399 -1.69 -19.14 3.45
CA MET A 399 -2.38 -19.11 4.73
C MET A 399 -3.81 -19.61 4.61
N ARG A 400 -4.38 -20.06 5.73
CA ARG A 400 -5.74 -20.60 5.77
C ARG A 400 -6.52 -20.26 7.03
N THR A 401 -7.84 -20.35 6.94
CA THR A 401 -8.76 -20.26 8.09
C THR A 401 -10.00 -21.14 7.89
N GLN A 402 -10.73 -21.44 8.96
CA GLN A 402 -12.11 -21.95 8.90
C GLN A 402 -13.16 -20.86 9.19
N THR A 403 -12.74 -19.69 9.67
CA THR A 403 -13.61 -18.65 10.21
C THR A 403 -13.30 -17.31 9.56
N LEU A 404 -13.85 -17.07 8.36
CA LEU A 404 -13.59 -15.85 7.59
C LEU A 404 -13.90 -14.55 8.35
N GLY A 405 -14.86 -14.57 9.27
CA GLY A 405 -15.24 -13.41 10.09
C GLY A 405 -14.33 -13.12 11.29
N ASP A 406 -13.32 -13.97 11.54
CA ASP A 406 -12.32 -13.75 12.58
C ASP A 406 -10.96 -13.49 11.93
N PRO A 407 -10.52 -12.23 11.80
CA PRO A 407 -9.27 -11.89 11.12
C PRO A 407 -8.04 -12.46 11.84
N ALA A 408 -8.09 -12.71 13.15
CA ALA A 408 -6.99 -13.30 13.91
C ALA A 408 -6.90 -14.84 13.77
N SER A 409 -7.87 -15.48 13.12
CA SER A 409 -7.93 -16.93 12.96
C SER A 409 -7.02 -17.49 11.87
N TRP A 410 -6.53 -16.64 10.96
CA TRP A 410 -5.67 -17.05 9.85
C TRP A 410 -4.34 -17.59 10.35
N ARG A 411 -3.88 -18.70 9.74
CA ARG A 411 -2.58 -19.31 10.03
C ARG A 411 -1.81 -19.52 8.75
N ALA A 412 -0.53 -19.17 8.75
CA ALA A 412 0.39 -19.42 7.65
C ALA A 412 1.18 -20.73 7.83
N TRP A 413 1.69 -21.23 6.72
CA TRP A 413 2.55 -22.41 6.67
C TRP A 413 3.92 -22.15 7.32
N ASP A 414 4.37 -23.07 8.18
CA ASP A 414 5.67 -23.03 8.86
C ASP A 414 6.72 -23.99 8.29
N GLY A 415 6.38 -24.73 7.22
CA GLY A 415 7.22 -25.81 6.67
C GLY A 415 6.70 -27.21 6.96
N GLU A 416 5.84 -27.38 7.98
CA GLU A 416 5.28 -28.67 8.40
C GLU A 416 3.74 -28.64 8.53
N ALA A 417 3.19 -27.53 9.01
CA ALA A 417 1.77 -27.30 9.23
C ALA A 417 1.41 -25.81 9.19
N PHE A 418 0.13 -25.50 9.34
CA PHE A 418 -0.37 -24.12 9.41
C PHE A 418 -0.37 -23.62 10.86
N ASN A 419 0.81 -23.40 11.44
CA ASN A 419 0.96 -22.94 12.83
C ASN A 419 1.36 -21.47 12.98
N ILE A 420 1.84 -20.82 11.91
CA ILE A 420 2.30 -19.42 12.00
C ILE A 420 1.11 -18.51 12.32
N ARG A 421 1.23 -17.74 13.40
CA ARG A 421 0.35 -16.62 13.73
C ARG A 421 1.05 -15.32 13.40
N PHE A 422 0.34 -14.41 12.73
CA PHE A 422 0.79 -13.03 12.50
C PHE A 422 0.61 -12.19 13.78
N ILE A 423 1.71 -11.89 14.47
CA ILE A 423 1.69 -11.10 15.70
C ILE A 423 1.49 -9.61 15.43
N ASN A 424 1.05 -8.85 16.43
CA ASN A 424 1.12 -7.40 16.40
C ASN A 424 2.44 -6.91 17.02
N PRO A 425 3.43 -6.48 16.24
CA PRO A 425 4.71 -6.03 16.80
C PRO A 425 4.61 -4.74 17.63
N TYR A 426 3.51 -4.01 17.53
CA TYR A 426 3.28 -2.79 18.31
C TYR A 426 2.73 -3.06 19.71
N THR A 427 2.07 -4.21 19.94
CA THR A 427 1.48 -4.55 21.24
C THR A 427 2.05 -5.83 21.86
N GLU A 428 2.63 -6.72 21.06
CA GLU A 428 3.15 -8.02 21.48
C GLU A 428 4.69 -8.00 21.48
N THR A 429 5.29 -7.08 22.22
CA THR A 429 6.73 -6.77 22.17
C THR A 429 7.65 -7.86 22.72
N ASP A 430 7.11 -8.84 23.46
CA ASP A 430 7.87 -9.95 24.03
C ASP A 430 8.02 -11.14 23.05
N ALA A 431 7.28 -11.14 21.93
CA ALA A 431 7.35 -12.20 20.93
C ALA A 431 8.61 -12.04 20.06
N ASN A 432 9.25 -13.16 19.71
CA ASN A 432 10.40 -13.18 18.82
C ASN A 432 9.94 -13.13 17.35
N PRO A 433 10.23 -12.07 16.57
CA PRO A 433 9.72 -11.94 15.21
C PRO A 433 10.07 -13.09 14.27
N ASN A 434 11.23 -13.73 14.47
CA ASN A 434 11.68 -14.83 13.61
C ASN A 434 10.76 -16.06 13.65
N ASP A 435 9.95 -16.23 14.70
CA ASP A 435 9.05 -17.36 14.87
C ASP A 435 7.69 -17.13 14.16
N HIS A 436 7.52 -15.99 13.50
CA HIS A 436 6.24 -15.50 12.99
C HIS A 436 6.25 -15.15 11.50
N ASN A 437 7.28 -15.57 10.77
CA ASN A 437 7.35 -15.47 9.31
C ASN A 437 6.82 -16.74 8.64
N CYS A 438 6.14 -16.58 7.52
CA CYS A 438 5.69 -17.71 6.71
C CYS A 438 6.86 -18.34 5.96
N VAL A 439 6.83 -19.68 5.82
CA VAL A 439 7.75 -20.39 4.94
C VAL A 439 7.23 -20.34 3.51
N LEU A 440 8.09 -19.90 2.58
CA LEU A 440 7.77 -19.76 1.17
C LEU A 440 7.49 -21.13 0.53
N VAL A 441 6.41 -21.21 -0.24
CA VAL A 441 6.05 -22.38 -1.04
C VAL A 441 6.47 -22.20 -2.49
N ALA A 442 7.09 -23.23 -3.07
CA ALA A 442 7.61 -23.25 -4.44
C ALA A 442 8.44 -22.00 -4.82
N PRO A 443 9.51 -21.66 -4.07
CA PRO A 443 10.31 -20.45 -4.31
C PRO A 443 10.90 -20.37 -5.72
N GLU A 444 11.11 -21.50 -6.38
CA GLU A 444 11.56 -21.58 -7.78
C GLU A 444 10.60 -20.95 -8.79
N ASN A 445 9.31 -20.83 -8.44
CA ASN A 445 8.31 -20.20 -9.29
C ASN A 445 8.22 -18.68 -9.08
N GLY A 446 8.87 -18.13 -8.05
CA GLY A 446 8.63 -16.74 -7.62
C GLY A 446 7.23 -16.56 -7.04
N SER A 447 6.69 -15.35 -7.12
CA SER A 447 5.35 -15.05 -6.61
C SER A 447 4.25 -15.37 -7.64
N MET A 448 3.34 -16.29 -7.27
CA MET A 448 2.18 -16.70 -8.09
C MET A 448 0.85 -16.41 -7.36
N SER A 449 0.73 -15.26 -6.70
CA SER A 449 -0.40 -14.94 -5.81
C SER A 449 -1.55 -14.15 -6.46
N TYR A 450 -1.50 -13.82 -7.75
CA TYR A 450 -2.52 -12.92 -8.35
C TYR A 450 -3.91 -13.58 -8.47
N SER A 451 -3.96 -14.88 -8.75
CA SER A 451 -5.19 -15.67 -8.83
C SER A 451 -5.04 -17.00 -8.12
N LEU A 452 -6.12 -17.46 -7.50
CA LEU A 452 -6.23 -18.81 -6.96
C LEU A 452 -7.64 -19.34 -7.20
N SER A 453 -7.76 -20.56 -7.72
CA SER A 453 -9.06 -21.24 -7.82
C SER A 453 -8.89 -22.75 -7.73
N TYR A 454 -9.95 -23.46 -7.36
CA TYR A 454 -10.01 -24.91 -7.50
C TYR A 454 -10.62 -25.26 -8.86
N ASN A 455 -9.86 -25.97 -9.70
CA ASN A 455 -10.30 -26.35 -11.02
C ASN A 455 -10.93 -27.74 -11.01
N THR A 456 -12.23 -27.81 -11.30
CA THR A 456 -13.00 -29.06 -11.30
C THR A 456 -12.73 -29.93 -12.51
N TYR A 457 -12.29 -29.36 -13.62
CA TYR A 457 -11.88 -30.15 -14.78
C TYR A 457 -10.59 -30.89 -14.49
N LEU A 458 -9.58 -30.22 -13.93
CA LEU A 458 -8.26 -30.78 -13.58
C LEU A 458 -8.21 -31.52 -12.24
N GLU A 459 -9.15 -31.22 -11.34
CA GLU A 459 -9.16 -31.64 -9.93
C GLU A 459 -7.96 -31.09 -9.13
N LYS A 460 -7.46 -29.92 -9.52
CA LYS A 460 -6.26 -29.26 -8.95
C LYS A 460 -6.53 -27.79 -8.62
N PHE A 461 -5.77 -27.24 -7.69
CA PHE A 461 -5.68 -25.80 -7.51
C PHE A 461 -4.84 -25.18 -8.63
N ILE A 462 -5.24 -23.99 -9.08
CA ILE A 462 -4.52 -23.20 -10.08
C ILE A 462 -4.13 -21.87 -9.45
N ALA A 463 -2.82 -21.61 -9.43
CA ALA A 463 -2.25 -20.30 -9.13
C ALA A 463 -1.90 -19.58 -10.43
N VAL A 464 -2.13 -18.27 -10.49
CA VAL A 464 -1.69 -17.41 -11.61
C VAL A 464 -0.82 -16.29 -11.09
N GLY A 465 0.22 -15.97 -11.83
CA GLY A 465 1.11 -14.86 -11.55
C GLY A 465 1.80 -14.36 -12.80
N VAL A 466 2.85 -13.57 -12.59
CA VAL A 466 3.61 -12.90 -13.64
C VAL A 466 5.06 -13.34 -13.62
N SER A 467 5.72 -13.30 -14.76
CA SER A 467 7.17 -13.50 -14.87
C SER A 467 7.70 -12.68 -16.04
N GLY A 468 8.93 -12.19 -15.92
CA GLY A 468 9.64 -11.51 -17.02
C GLY A 468 10.86 -12.27 -17.52
N GLY A 469 11.64 -11.61 -18.38
CA GLY A 469 12.84 -12.14 -19.02
C GLY A 469 12.62 -12.54 -20.48
N ASP A 470 13.19 -13.67 -20.90
CA ASP A 470 13.13 -14.11 -22.32
C ASP A 470 11.71 -14.52 -22.77
N ASN A 471 10.78 -14.74 -21.83
CA ASN A 471 9.40 -15.15 -22.11
C ASN A 471 8.39 -14.43 -21.21
N SER A 472 8.40 -13.10 -21.20
CA SER A 472 7.56 -12.31 -20.29
C SER A 472 6.07 -12.50 -20.51
N GLY A 473 5.32 -12.64 -19.41
CA GLY A 473 3.87 -12.78 -19.51
C GLY A 473 3.18 -13.27 -18.24
N PHE A 474 1.96 -13.77 -18.44
CA PHE A 474 1.13 -14.37 -17.41
C PHE A 474 1.31 -15.88 -17.39
N TYR A 475 1.45 -16.43 -16.20
CA TYR A 475 1.81 -17.82 -15.97
C TYR A 475 0.80 -18.50 -15.06
N TYR A 476 0.68 -19.83 -15.16
CA TYR A 476 -0.04 -20.66 -14.21
C TYR A 476 0.85 -21.72 -13.59
N SER A 477 0.47 -22.20 -12.41
CA SER A 477 1.04 -23.39 -11.78
C SER A 477 -0.08 -24.19 -11.10
N LEU A 478 0.11 -25.50 -10.99
CA LEU A 478 -0.88 -26.44 -10.48
C LEU A 478 -0.44 -27.04 -9.15
N SER A 479 -1.39 -27.26 -8.26
CA SER A 479 -1.15 -27.94 -7.00
C SER A 479 -2.28 -28.87 -6.60
N ASP A 480 -1.93 -29.97 -5.93
CA ASP A 480 -2.91 -30.83 -5.26
C ASP A 480 -3.21 -30.36 -3.84
N ASP A 481 -2.29 -29.66 -3.16
CA ASP A 481 -2.34 -29.44 -1.71
C ASP A 481 -2.05 -28.00 -1.27
N LEU A 482 -1.87 -27.08 -2.22
CA LEU A 482 -1.52 -25.66 -2.03
C LEU A 482 -0.12 -25.42 -1.46
N ILE A 483 0.66 -26.47 -1.21
CA ILE A 483 2.04 -26.39 -0.70
C ILE A 483 3.04 -26.72 -1.82
N HIS A 484 2.80 -27.80 -2.56
CA HIS A 484 3.65 -28.26 -3.63
C HIS A 484 3.05 -27.86 -4.97
N TRP A 485 3.83 -27.14 -5.76
CA TRP A 485 3.39 -26.57 -7.03
C TRP A 485 4.23 -27.14 -8.18
N THR A 486 3.61 -27.33 -9.34
CA THR A 486 4.36 -27.65 -10.57
C THR A 486 5.24 -26.47 -10.97
N PRO A 487 6.26 -26.67 -11.82
CA PRO A 487 6.89 -25.56 -12.52
C PRO A 487 5.81 -24.68 -13.19
N LYS A 488 6.02 -23.36 -13.17
CA LYS A 488 5.10 -22.42 -13.83
C LYS A 488 5.19 -22.52 -15.35
N GLU A 489 4.06 -22.43 -16.01
CA GLU A 489 3.92 -22.49 -17.47
C GLU A 489 3.19 -21.26 -17.98
N ILE A 490 3.55 -20.77 -19.17
CA ILE A 490 2.99 -19.53 -19.71
C ILE A 490 1.54 -19.75 -20.20
N ILE A 491 0.66 -18.78 -19.92
CA ILE A 491 -0.69 -18.68 -20.47
C ILE A 491 -0.67 -17.82 -21.73
N ILE A 492 -0.13 -16.60 -21.60
CA ILE A 492 -0.05 -15.59 -22.66
C ILE A 492 1.15 -14.68 -22.40
N SER A 493 1.83 -14.25 -23.47
CA SER A 493 2.86 -13.22 -23.40
C SER A 493 2.23 -11.86 -23.10
N ALA A 494 2.91 -11.04 -22.28
CA ALA A 494 2.43 -9.73 -21.88
C ALA A 494 3.62 -8.80 -21.57
N ILE A 495 3.40 -7.49 -21.65
CA ILE A 495 4.44 -6.49 -21.38
C ILE A 495 4.43 -6.20 -19.89
N MET A 496 5.49 -6.52 -19.16
CA MET A 496 5.51 -6.35 -17.71
C MET A 496 6.01 -4.96 -17.31
N GLY A 497 5.32 -4.30 -16.38
CA GLY A 497 5.70 -2.96 -15.91
C GLY A 497 7.12 -2.90 -15.36
N PHE A 498 7.58 -3.94 -14.68
CA PHE A 498 8.95 -4.01 -14.17
C PHE A 498 10.03 -4.05 -15.26
N GLU A 499 9.70 -4.42 -16.49
CA GLU A 499 10.62 -4.41 -17.62
C GLU A 499 10.67 -3.06 -18.33
N THR A 500 9.58 -2.29 -18.24
CA THR A 500 9.48 -0.95 -18.82
C THR A 500 9.86 0.15 -17.83
N GLY A 501 10.22 -0.20 -16.59
CA GLY A 501 10.34 0.79 -15.51
C GLY A 501 9.02 1.51 -15.23
N ASN A 502 7.91 0.79 -15.42
CA ASN A 502 6.52 1.23 -15.31
C ASN A 502 6.16 2.38 -16.25
N GLN A 503 6.88 2.48 -17.36
CA GLN A 503 6.47 3.30 -18.48
C GLN A 503 5.36 2.59 -19.24
N THR A 504 4.22 3.26 -19.39
CA THR A 504 3.09 2.77 -20.18
C THR A 504 3.50 2.64 -21.66
N PRO A 505 3.07 1.58 -22.37
CA PRO A 505 2.05 0.64 -21.95
C PRO A 505 2.62 -0.62 -21.28
N PHE A 506 1.87 -1.20 -20.36
CA PHE A 506 2.17 -2.52 -19.77
C PHE A 506 0.90 -3.19 -19.24
N ASP A 507 0.98 -4.50 -19.01
CA ASP A 507 -0.11 -5.35 -18.53
C ASP A 507 0.15 -5.78 -17.08
N ALA A 508 -0.91 -5.95 -16.29
CA ALA A 508 -0.81 -6.34 -14.90
C ALA A 508 -2.04 -7.10 -14.40
N TYR A 509 -1.94 -7.57 -13.16
CA TYR A 509 -3.07 -8.04 -12.37
C TYR A 509 -3.90 -9.20 -12.98
N PRO A 510 -3.28 -10.28 -13.49
CA PRO A 510 -4.00 -11.38 -14.12
C PRO A 510 -4.86 -12.16 -13.11
N THR A 511 -6.10 -12.51 -13.50
CA THR A 511 -6.97 -13.38 -12.70
C THR A 511 -7.89 -14.25 -13.55
N LEU A 512 -8.12 -15.48 -13.10
CA LEU A 512 -9.04 -16.42 -13.76
C LEU A 512 -10.42 -16.30 -13.13
N ILE A 513 -11.45 -16.17 -13.98
CA ILE A 513 -12.86 -16.18 -13.57
C ILE A 513 -13.63 -17.05 -14.55
N ASP A 514 -14.30 -18.08 -14.04
CA ASP A 514 -15.22 -18.90 -14.83
C ASP A 514 -16.63 -18.36 -14.72
N HIS A 515 -17.17 -17.84 -15.83
CA HIS A 515 -18.50 -17.23 -15.86
C HIS A 515 -19.63 -18.24 -15.58
N HIS A 516 -19.37 -19.53 -15.73
CA HIS A 516 -20.32 -20.61 -15.44
C HIS A 516 -20.11 -21.22 -14.06
N SER A 517 -19.23 -20.64 -13.23
CA SER A 517 -19.00 -21.12 -11.88
C SER A 517 -20.30 -21.14 -11.08
N PRO A 518 -20.64 -22.26 -10.41
CA PRO A 518 -21.79 -22.32 -9.52
C PRO A 518 -21.51 -21.67 -8.15
N SER A 519 -20.25 -21.32 -7.86
CA SER A 519 -19.87 -20.67 -6.60
C SER A 519 -20.35 -19.22 -6.58
N MET A 520 -20.78 -18.75 -5.40
CA MET A 520 -21.09 -17.33 -5.19
C MET A 520 -19.85 -16.45 -5.20
N SER A 521 -18.64 -17.00 -5.02
CA SER A 521 -17.37 -16.24 -4.98
C SER A 521 -16.46 -16.50 -6.18
N PHE A 522 -16.92 -17.29 -7.16
CA PHE A 522 -16.12 -17.63 -8.34
C PHE A 522 -14.75 -18.26 -8.02
N ASP A 523 -14.63 -18.92 -6.86
CA ASP A 523 -13.41 -19.61 -6.40
C ASP A 523 -13.20 -20.98 -7.07
N VAL A 524 -14.15 -21.39 -7.91
CA VAL A 524 -14.14 -22.64 -8.66
C VAL A 524 -14.13 -22.37 -10.15
N THR A 525 -13.21 -23.02 -10.88
CA THR A 525 -13.08 -22.94 -12.34
C THR A 525 -13.30 -24.30 -13.02
N GLY A 526 -13.76 -24.29 -14.27
CA GLY A 526 -13.97 -25.46 -15.12
C GLY A 526 -12.91 -25.62 -16.21
N GLN A 527 -13.28 -26.22 -17.34
CA GLN A 527 -12.36 -26.40 -18.46
C GLN A 527 -12.07 -25.09 -19.20
N SER A 528 -13.10 -24.28 -19.44
CA SER A 528 -13.02 -23.01 -20.17
C SER A 528 -13.41 -21.87 -19.23
N MET A 529 -12.62 -20.80 -19.21
CA MET A 529 -12.80 -19.65 -18.32
C MET A 529 -12.24 -18.39 -18.98
N TYR A 530 -12.27 -17.26 -18.29
CA TYR A 530 -11.68 -16.00 -18.76
C TYR A 530 -10.48 -15.61 -17.91
N LEU A 531 -9.41 -15.20 -18.57
CA LEU A 531 -8.31 -14.47 -17.96
C LEU A 531 -8.61 -12.98 -18.05
N TYR A 532 -8.84 -12.33 -16.92
CA TYR A 532 -8.95 -10.88 -16.80
C TYR A 532 -7.58 -10.30 -16.48
N TYR A 533 -7.28 -9.10 -16.97
CA TYR A 533 -6.04 -8.38 -16.67
C TYR A 533 -6.20 -6.89 -16.95
N SER A 534 -5.41 -6.08 -16.27
CA SER A 534 -5.39 -4.63 -16.43
C SER A 534 -4.36 -4.23 -17.47
N VAL A 535 -4.68 -3.22 -18.28
CA VAL A 535 -3.79 -2.63 -19.28
C VAL A 535 -3.58 -1.17 -18.94
N PHE A 536 -2.35 -0.82 -18.60
CA PHE A 536 -1.92 0.56 -18.42
C PHE A 536 -1.66 1.16 -19.79
N THR A 537 -2.48 2.12 -20.18
CA THR A 537 -2.53 2.62 -21.57
C THR A 537 -1.62 3.84 -21.79
N ASN A 538 -1.35 4.15 -23.06
CA ASN A 538 -0.46 5.24 -23.45
C ASN A 538 -1.07 6.62 -23.14
N ASN A 539 -0.27 7.49 -22.52
CA ASN A 539 -0.46 8.95 -22.33
C ASN A 539 -1.01 9.40 -20.97
N ASP A 540 -1.52 8.48 -20.15
CA ASP A 540 -1.95 8.82 -18.80
C ASP A 540 -1.76 7.60 -17.88
N PRO A 541 -0.90 7.67 -16.85
CA PRO A 541 -0.76 6.57 -15.90
C PRO A 541 -2.03 6.28 -15.09
N TRP A 542 -3.00 7.19 -15.15
CA TRP A 542 -4.33 6.99 -14.61
C TRP A 542 -5.27 6.27 -15.59
N SER A 543 -4.86 5.97 -16.82
CA SER A 543 -5.71 5.28 -17.78
C SER A 543 -5.44 3.77 -17.75
N ILE A 544 -6.15 3.07 -16.88
CA ILE A 544 -6.07 1.61 -16.69
C ILE A 544 -7.36 0.95 -17.19
N ASP A 545 -7.27 0.30 -18.34
CA ASP A 545 -8.38 -0.45 -18.93
C ASP A 545 -8.41 -1.88 -18.36
N LEU A 546 -9.60 -2.47 -18.26
CA LEU A 546 -9.76 -3.88 -17.91
C LEU A 546 -10.09 -4.69 -19.16
N MET A 547 -9.25 -5.68 -19.44
CA MET A 547 -9.42 -6.62 -20.54
C MET A 547 -9.76 -8.00 -20.01
N ARG A 548 -10.36 -8.83 -20.86
CA ARG A 548 -10.46 -10.28 -20.64
C ARG A 548 -10.22 -11.05 -21.92
N VAL A 549 -9.77 -12.30 -21.80
CA VAL A 549 -9.64 -13.22 -22.92
C VAL A 549 -10.03 -14.63 -22.51
N LYS A 550 -10.71 -15.36 -23.40
CA LYS A 550 -11.14 -16.73 -23.12
C LYS A 550 -9.96 -17.70 -23.20
N VAL A 551 -9.83 -18.55 -22.19
CA VAL A 551 -8.79 -19.58 -22.08
C VAL A 551 -9.40 -20.94 -21.78
N GLU A 552 -8.72 -22.01 -22.19
CA GLU A 552 -9.21 -23.38 -22.04
C GLU A 552 -8.08 -24.36 -21.76
N PHE A 553 -8.33 -25.28 -20.82
CA PHE A 553 -7.43 -26.40 -20.54
C PHE A 553 -7.68 -27.59 -21.46
N SER A 554 -6.59 -28.26 -21.81
CA SER A 554 -6.56 -29.59 -22.42
C SER A 554 -5.89 -30.59 -21.47
N LYS A 555 -6.42 -31.82 -21.48
CA LYS A 555 -5.94 -33.02 -20.76
C LYS A 555 -5.64 -34.11 -21.78
#